data_AF-A0A6S6PH81-F1
#
_entry.id   AF-A0A6S6PH81-F1
#
_cell.length_a   1.000
_cell.length_b   1.000
_cell.length_c   1.000
_cell.angle_alpha   90.00
_cell.angle_beta   90.00
_cell.angle_gamma   90.00
#
_symmetry.space_group_name_H-M   'P 1'
#
loop_
_entity.id
_entity.type
_entity.pdbx_description
1 polymer ?
#
loop_
_entity_poly.entity_id
_entity_poly.type
_entity_poly.pdbx_seq_one_letter_code
_entity_poly.pdbx_strand_id
1 'polypeptide(L)'
;MDIIDRRSNPHGKNLENRRRALERARGAVQKAVRDAVANGKIREVGEGKAVSIPADALHEPGFHRVFTQGERHIILTGNHEFSRGDKLRRPPSGGGGKGGGPGQAGTDGGGEDAYRFILSRDEFLDLFFDDLELPDLIKREISATETTAPSRAGLSNDGSPSQLDLGRTVRHSMARRIGLGRPKPAELEEIEARIAELEEIRPLSAAQLEELEELREKRGNLRQRMNRIPWVDPVDLRYRRFAPTPKPSTRAVMFCLMDVSGSMTERMKDLAKQFFLLLHVFLEKRYKTLDVVFIRHAETAEEVDEETFFHDPRTGGTVVSTALEEMLRVQKARYPVQQWNIYVAQASDGDNSPSDTPQVVRLLDEEILPLVQYYAYIEVTGSGAIIRGETDLWQAYRSVAEKQPHLAIRQVSDRKEIFPVFRELFARRTAGEASHA
;
A
#
# COMPACT_ATOMS: atom_id res chain seq x y z
N MET A 1 0.68 -1.92 6.36
CA MET A 1 0.09 -1.66 7.68
C MET A 1 -1.33 -2.20 7.69
N ASP A 2 -1.61 -3.15 8.58
CA ASP A 2 -2.97 -3.60 8.84
C ASP A 2 -3.49 -2.82 10.05
N ILE A 3 -4.37 -1.86 9.81
CA ILE A 3 -5.06 -1.15 10.91
C ILE A 3 -6.07 -2.13 11.50
N ILE A 4 -5.74 -2.69 12.67
CA ILE A 4 -6.61 -3.63 13.36
C ILE A 4 -7.69 -2.85 14.10
N ASP A 5 -8.87 -2.78 13.51
CA ASP A 5 -10.06 -2.25 14.18
C ASP A 5 -10.56 -3.25 15.23
N ARG A 6 -10.41 -2.91 16.51
CA ARG A 6 -10.88 -3.72 17.64
C ARG A 6 -12.33 -3.43 18.02
N ARG A 7 -13.05 -2.57 17.30
CA ARG A 7 -14.46 -2.27 17.59
C ARG A 7 -15.33 -3.52 17.33
N SER A 8 -16.24 -3.81 18.26
CA SER A 8 -17.19 -4.92 18.14
C SER A 8 -17.99 -4.79 16.85
N ASN A 9 -18.00 -5.83 16.00
CA ASN A 9 -18.74 -5.85 14.74
C ASN A 9 -20.00 -6.72 14.88
N PRO A 10 -21.14 -6.16 15.30
CA PRO A 10 -22.39 -6.89 15.26
C PRO A 10 -22.81 -7.07 13.79
N HIS A 11 -22.73 -8.31 13.30
CA HIS A 11 -23.37 -8.82 12.08
C HIS A 11 -22.74 -8.55 10.70
N GLY A 12 -21.56 -7.96 10.55
CA GLY A 12 -20.83 -7.97 9.27
C GLY A 12 -21.53 -7.26 8.08
N LYS A 13 -22.64 -6.54 8.32
CA LYS A 13 -23.44 -5.87 7.29
C LYS A 13 -22.82 -4.58 6.75
N ASN A 14 -21.70 -4.10 7.32
CA ASN A 14 -21.10 -2.78 7.06
C ASN A 14 -19.63 -2.84 6.60
N LEU A 15 -19.20 -3.88 5.87
CA LEU A 15 -17.79 -4.03 5.46
C LEU A 15 -17.28 -2.88 4.58
N GLU A 16 -18.09 -2.37 3.64
CA GLU A 16 -17.67 -1.27 2.76
C GLU A 16 -17.51 0.06 3.50
N ASN A 17 -18.45 0.41 4.38
CA ASN A 17 -18.36 1.63 5.19
C ASN A 17 -17.16 1.59 6.13
N ARG A 18 -16.90 0.42 6.73
CA ARG A 18 -15.71 0.20 7.54
C ARG A 18 -14.43 0.37 6.72
N ARG A 19 -14.36 -0.20 5.52
CA ARG A 19 -13.21 -0.02 4.63
C ARG A 19 -12.96 1.46 4.34
N ARG A 20 -14.02 2.23 4.02
CA ARG A 20 -13.92 3.68 3.81
C ARG A 20 -13.49 4.43 5.07
N ALA A 21 -13.96 4.02 6.24
CA ALA A 21 -13.53 4.60 7.52
C ALA A 21 -12.05 4.32 7.80
N LEU A 22 -11.57 3.10 7.54
CA LEU A 22 -10.16 2.73 7.67
C LEU A 22 -9.27 3.47 6.66
N GLU A 23 -9.73 3.65 5.42
CA GLU A 23 -9.02 4.44 4.41
C GLU A 23 -8.92 5.92 4.82
N ARG A 24 -10.02 6.52 5.33
CA ARG A 24 -9.99 7.88 5.90
C ARG A 24 -9.08 8.00 7.12
N ALA A 25 -9.15 7.02 8.02
CA ALA A 25 -8.29 6.97 9.19
C ALA A 25 -6.82 6.92 8.78
N ARG A 26 -6.45 6.03 7.83
CA ARG A 26 -5.09 5.95 7.28
C ARG A 26 -4.63 7.29 6.71
N GLY A 27 -5.46 7.96 5.90
CA GLY A 27 -5.14 9.27 5.35
C GLY A 27 -4.96 10.34 6.44
N ALA A 28 -5.75 10.30 7.51
CA ALA A 28 -5.63 11.21 8.64
C ALA A 28 -4.37 10.91 9.48
N VAL A 29 -4.01 9.64 9.70
CA VAL A 29 -2.74 9.23 10.33
C VAL A 29 -1.58 9.80 9.51
N GLN A 30 -1.60 9.59 8.19
CA GLN A 30 -0.54 10.04 7.29
C GLN A 30 -0.40 11.57 7.30
N LYS A 31 -1.50 12.32 7.29
CA LYS A 31 -1.47 13.77 7.45
C LYS A 31 -0.87 14.19 8.79
N ALA A 32 -1.31 13.59 9.89
CA ALA A 32 -0.82 13.93 11.22
C ALA A 32 0.66 13.55 11.42
N VAL A 33 1.14 12.46 10.81
CA VAL A 33 2.56 12.10 10.74
C VAL A 33 3.36 13.16 9.99
N ARG A 34 2.87 13.65 8.85
CA ARG A 34 3.53 14.72 8.06
C ARG A 34 3.62 16.01 8.86
N ASP A 35 2.53 16.42 9.51
CA ASP A 35 2.49 17.63 10.32
C ASP A 35 3.42 17.52 11.55
N ALA A 36 3.56 16.33 12.13
CA ALA A 36 4.48 16.08 13.23
C ALA A 36 5.96 16.21 12.81
N VAL A 37 6.32 15.78 11.59
CA VAL A 37 7.69 15.92 11.06
C VAL A 37 8.02 17.37 10.72
N ALA A 38 7.09 18.09 10.08
CA ALA A 38 7.29 19.51 9.74
C ALA A 38 7.60 20.38 10.97
N ASN A 39 7.14 19.94 12.15
CA ASN A 39 7.30 20.65 13.42
C ASN A 39 8.39 20.07 14.34
N GLY A 40 9.06 18.97 13.98
CA GLY A 40 9.94 18.21 14.88
C GLY A 40 11.34 17.90 14.32
N LYS A 41 12.30 17.62 15.22
CA LYS A 41 13.65 17.15 14.84
C LYS A 41 13.60 15.68 14.41
N ILE A 42 14.00 15.42 13.16
CA ILE A 42 14.03 14.10 12.49
C ILE A 42 14.83 13.03 13.28
N ARG A 43 15.82 13.43 14.12
CA ARG A 43 16.63 12.49 14.92
C ARG A 43 15.91 11.90 16.14
N GLU A 44 14.77 12.43 16.58
CA GLU A 44 14.05 11.96 17.78
C GLU A 44 12.83 11.07 17.46
N VAL A 45 12.82 10.43 16.29
CA VAL A 45 11.69 9.60 15.81
C VAL A 45 11.70 8.17 16.40
N GLY A 46 12.69 7.83 17.24
CA GLY A 46 12.82 6.50 17.86
C GLY A 46 11.90 6.24 19.07
N GLU A 47 11.37 7.25 19.73
CA GLU A 47 10.63 7.09 20.99
C GLU A 47 9.11 7.18 20.76
N GLY A 48 8.49 6.08 20.33
CA GLY A 48 7.05 5.80 20.50
C GLY A 48 6.10 6.98 20.31
N LYS A 49 6.35 7.84 19.31
CA LYS A 49 5.63 9.10 19.18
C LYS A 49 4.19 8.79 18.85
N ALA A 50 3.34 9.20 19.76
CA ALA A 50 1.92 9.03 19.59
C ALA A 50 1.36 10.17 18.73
N VAL A 51 0.72 9.80 17.62
CA VAL A 51 0.08 10.73 16.69
C VAL A 51 -1.39 10.85 17.05
N SER A 52 -1.87 12.09 17.20
CA SER A 52 -3.27 12.37 17.53
C SER A 52 -4.08 12.61 16.25
N ILE A 53 -5.25 12.01 16.16
CA ILE A 53 -6.14 12.10 15.01
C ILE A 53 -7.53 12.56 15.47
N PRO A 54 -8.17 13.51 14.75
CA PRO A 54 -9.52 13.94 15.09
C PRO A 54 -10.51 12.76 15.04
N ALA A 55 -11.43 12.74 15.99
CA ALA A 55 -12.45 11.68 16.12
C ALA A 55 -13.32 11.52 14.86
N ASP A 56 -13.56 12.63 14.14
CA ASP A 56 -14.35 12.65 12.90
C ASP A 56 -13.80 11.73 11.80
N ALA A 57 -12.49 11.55 11.75
CA ALA A 57 -11.85 10.67 10.76
C ALA A 57 -12.28 9.20 10.94
N LEU A 58 -12.64 8.81 12.16
CA LEU A 58 -13.05 7.46 12.55
C LEU A 58 -14.57 7.31 12.70
N HIS A 59 -15.34 8.37 12.44
CA HIS A 59 -16.79 8.34 12.53
C HIS A 59 -17.38 7.57 11.35
N GLU A 60 -18.21 6.55 11.63
CA GLU A 60 -18.99 5.83 10.62
C GLU A 60 -20.39 6.43 10.55
N PRO A 61 -20.88 6.83 9.36
CA PRO A 61 -22.23 7.37 9.24
C PRO A 61 -23.26 6.27 9.53
N GLY A 62 -24.14 6.53 10.49
CA GLY A 62 -25.22 5.64 10.89
C GLY A 62 -26.58 6.25 10.63
N PHE A 63 -27.48 5.47 10.04
CA PHE A 63 -28.90 5.86 9.99
C PHE A 63 -29.58 5.44 11.28
N HIS A 64 -30.16 6.41 11.98
CA HIS A 64 -31.02 6.16 13.14
C HIS A 64 -32.42 6.68 12.86
N ARG A 65 -33.43 6.01 13.42
CA ARG A 65 -34.82 6.46 13.29
C ARG A 65 -35.07 7.56 14.31
N VAL A 66 -35.25 8.79 13.84
CA VAL A 66 -35.69 9.91 14.68
C VAL A 66 -37.20 9.77 14.92
N PHE A 67 -37.64 9.54 16.16
CA PHE A 67 -39.07 9.35 16.49
C PHE A 67 -39.85 10.66 16.67
N THR A 68 -39.15 11.79 16.64
CA THR A 68 -39.72 13.12 16.93
C THR A 68 -40.04 13.94 15.69
N GLN A 69 -39.52 13.57 14.52
CA GLN A 69 -39.64 14.34 13.27
C GLN A 69 -40.11 13.45 12.12
N GLY A 70 -40.83 14.05 11.16
CA GLY A 70 -41.42 13.40 10.00
C GLY A 70 -42.86 12.92 10.18
N GLU A 71 -43.57 12.69 9.07
CA GLU A 71 -44.89 12.04 9.07
C GLU A 71 -44.71 10.52 9.18
N ARG A 72 -45.42 9.91 10.14
CA ARG A 72 -45.39 8.46 10.33
C ARG A 72 -46.80 7.92 10.53
N HIS A 73 -47.10 6.84 9.82
CA HIS A 73 -48.26 6.01 10.07
C HIS A 73 -47.83 4.85 10.97
N ILE A 74 -48.23 4.88 12.23
CA ILE A 74 -47.98 3.79 13.19
C ILE A 74 -49.34 3.15 13.50
N ILE A 75 -49.41 1.82 13.35
CA ILE A 75 -50.60 1.06 13.74
C ILE A 75 -50.39 0.63 15.18
N LEU A 76 -51.13 1.24 16.10
CA LEU A 76 -51.18 0.82 17.50
C LEU A 76 -52.24 -0.29 17.63
N THR A 77 -51.82 -1.49 17.99
CA THR A 77 -52.73 -2.62 18.25
C THR A 77 -53.41 -2.43 19.61
N GLY A 78 -54.73 -2.68 19.69
CA GLY A 78 -55.51 -2.53 20.94
C GLY A 78 -56.36 -1.26 21.01
N ASN A 79 -56.71 -0.65 19.87
CA ASN A 79 -57.59 0.51 19.84
C ASN A 79 -59.05 0.08 20.04
N HIS A 80 -59.63 0.41 21.20
CA HIS A 80 -61.04 0.18 21.51
C HIS A 80 -61.87 1.47 21.57
N GLU A 81 -61.24 2.65 21.52
CA GLU A 81 -61.88 3.93 21.84
C GLU A 81 -61.72 5.04 20.78
N PHE A 82 -60.74 4.95 19.87
CA PHE A 82 -60.44 6.05 18.93
C PHE A 82 -60.94 5.77 17.51
N SER A 83 -61.50 6.78 16.85
CA SER A 83 -61.96 6.73 15.46
C SER A 83 -61.01 7.46 14.51
N ARG A 84 -61.12 7.16 13.21
CA ARG A 84 -60.27 7.78 12.17
C ARG A 84 -60.51 9.29 12.11
N GLY A 85 -59.54 10.09 12.57
CA GLY A 85 -59.61 11.56 12.59
C GLY A 85 -59.29 12.18 13.96
N ASP A 86 -59.25 11.37 15.02
CA ASP A 86 -58.97 11.84 16.37
C ASP A 86 -57.51 12.30 16.53
N LYS A 87 -57.32 13.44 17.24
CA LYS A 87 -55.99 14.00 17.53
C LYS A 87 -55.53 13.54 18.91
N LEU A 88 -54.57 12.62 18.96
CA LEU A 88 -53.91 12.26 20.23
C LEU A 88 -52.97 13.37 20.68
N ARG A 89 -52.99 13.66 21.99
CA ARG A 89 -51.99 14.52 22.62
C ARG A 89 -50.62 13.86 22.50
N ARG A 90 -49.65 14.60 21.95
CA ARG A 90 -48.26 14.14 21.86
C ARG A 90 -47.75 13.83 23.27
N PRO A 91 -47.22 12.62 23.55
CA PRO A 91 -46.70 12.31 24.88
C PRO A 91 -45.59 13.33 25.23
N PRO A 92 -45.55 13.82 26.49
CA PRO A 92 -44.50 14.73 26.92
C PRO A 92 -43.14 14.05 26.73
N SER A 93 -42.15 14.81 26.26
CA SER A 93 -40.80 14.27 26.09
C SER A 93 -40.24 13.87 27.46
N GLY A 94 -39.99 12.58 27.66
CA GLY A 94 -39.31 12.06 28.84
C GLY A 94 -40.24 11.30 29.78
N GLY A 95 -40.12 9.97 29.77
CA GLY A 95 -40.91 9.13 30.66
C GLY A 95 -40.64 7.64 30.48
N GLY A 96 -39.38 7.23 30.54
CA GLY A 96 -39.00 5.82 30.58
C GLY A 96 -37.65 5.63 31.29
N GLY A 97 -37.69 5.32 32.58
CA GLY A 97 -36.55 4.82 33.36
C GLY A 97 -36.02 5.75 34.45
N LYS A 98 -36.50 5.54 35.69
CA LYS A 98 -35.82 5.99 36.92
C LYS A 98 -34.42 5.35 36.99
N GLY A 99 -33.39 6.17 36.86
CA GLY A 99 -32.00 5.89 37.25
C GLY A 99 -31.31 7.22 37.50
N GLY A 100 -31.06 7.55 38.77
CA GLY A 100 -30.63 8.87 39.20
C GLY A 100 -29.18 9.20 38.83
N GLY A 101 -28.97 10.46 38.46
CA GLY A 101 -27.67 11.12 38.33
C GLY A 101 -27.86 12.50 37.67
N PRO A 102 -27.53 13.62 38.34
CA PRO A 102 -27.69 14.95 37.74
C PRO A 102 -26.55 15.16 36.73
N GLY A 103 -26.76 14.70 35.50
CA GLY A 103 -25.97 15.08 34.34
C GLY A 103 -26.85 15.87 33.41
N GLN A 104 -26.59 17.18 33.28
CA GLN A 104 -27.06 17.94 32.13
C GLN A 104 -26.57 17.21 30.86
N ALA A 105 -27.49 16.54 30.17
CA ALA A 105 -27.25 16.10 28.80
C ALA A 105 -27.27 17.36 27.93
N GLY A 106 -26.12 18.02 27.83
CA GLY A 106 -25.89 19.03 26.82
C GLY A 106 -26.21 18.45 25.45
N THR A 107 -26.93 19.21 24.64
CA THR A 107 -27.23 18.92 23.24
C THR A 107 -26.00 19.07 22.32
N ASP A 108 -24.80 19.00 22.88
CA ASP A 108 -23.51 18.91 22.20
C ASP A 108 -22.80 17.65 22.72
N GLY A 109 -23.26 16.49 22.26
CA GLY A 109 -22.59 15.20 22.45
C GLY A 109 -21.36 15.03 21.56
N GLY A 110 -20.58 16.10 21.38
CA GLY A 110 -19.31 16.10 20.68
C GLY A 110 -18.17 15.93 21.68
N GLY A 111 -18.02 14.74 22.25
CA GLY A 111 -16.76 14.37 22.86
C GLY A 111 -15.72 14.28 21.76
N GLU A 112 -15.00 15.38 21.49
CA GLU A 112 -13.83 15.41 20.61
C GLU A 112 -12.66 14.67 21.28
N ASP A 113 -12.85 13.40 21.62
CA ASP A 113 -11.78 12.58 22.13
C ASP A 113 -10.88 12.21 20.94
N ALA A 114 -9.87 13.06 20.72
CA ALA A 114 -8.85 12.81 19.71
C ALA A 114 -8.17 11.46 20.00
N TYR A 115 -8.11 10.61 18.98
CA TYR A 115 -7.55 9.27 19.13
C TYR A 115 -6.03 9.35 19.05
N ARG A 116 -5.36 8.82 20.07
CA ARG A 116 -3.90 8.77 20.16
C ARG A 116 -3.39 7.42 19.66
N PHE A 117 -2.74 7.41 18.50
CA PHE A 117 -2.12 6.23 17.92
C PHE A 117 -0.65 6.17 18.31
N ILE A 118 -0.23 5.10 18.98
CA ILE A 118 1.19 4.83 19.23
C ILE A 118 1.71 4.05 18.02
N LEU A 119 2.62 4.65 17.25
CA LEU A 119 3.24 4.02 16.10
C LEU A 119 4.65 3.55 16.48
N SER A 120 5.05 2.38 15.97
CA SER A 120 6.45 2.00 15.99
C SER A 120 7.26 2.87 15.01
N ARG A 121 8.59 2.92 15.19
CA ARG A 121 9.49 3.64 14.27
C ARG A 121 9.32 3.14 12.83
N ASP A 122 9.23 1.83 12.64
CA ASP A 122 9.10 1.24 11.32
C ASP A 122 7.78 1.60 10.63
N GLU A 123 6.66 1.54 11.36
CA GLU A 123 5.35 1.92 10.83
C GLU A 123 5.27 3.41 10.54
N PHE A 124 5.90 4.24 11.38
CA PHE A 124 5.99 5.68 11.14
C PHE A 124 6.73 5.97 9.84
N LEU A 125 7.90 5.36 9.63
CA LEU A 125 8.69 5.53 8.40
C LEU A 125 7.95 5.00 7.18
N ASP A 126 7.28 3.85 7.29
CA ASP A 126 6.47 3.30 6.20
C ASP A 126 5.36 4.26 5.78
N LEU A 127 4.62 4.84 6.74
CA LEU A 127 3.56 5.80 6.44
C LEU A 127 4.11 7.12 5.88
N PHE A 128 5.29 7.52 6.36
CA PHE A 128 5.93 8.74 5.94
C PHE A 128 6.46 8.68 4.49
N PHE A 129 6.95 7.50 4.06
CA PHE A 129 7.52 7.29 2.73
C PHE A 129 6.59 6.59 1.72
N ASP A 130 5.34 6.25 2.09
CA ASP A 130 4.39 5.50 1.23
C ASP A 130 4.15 6.18 -0.14
N ASP A 131 4.13 7.51 -0.15
CA ASP A 131 3.87 8.34 -1.34
C ASP A 131 5.13 8.58 -2.21
N LEU A 132 6.29 8.06 -1.79
CA LEU A 132 7.58 8.33 -2.42
C LEU A 132 8.15 7.11 -3.15
N GLU A 133 8.74 7.36 -4.32
CA GLU A 133 9.47 6.38 -5.11
C GLU A 133 10.53 7.06 -5.97
N LEU A 134 11.58 6.31 -6.32
CA LEU A 134 12.54 6.73 -7.33
C LEU A 134 11.84 6.88 -8.69
N PRO A 135 11.95 8.06 -9.34
CA PRO A 135 11.39 8.28 -10.66
C PRO A 135 11.95 7.30 -11.69
N ASP A 136 11.13 6.94 -12.68
CA ASP A 136 11.55 6.24 -13.89
C ASP A 136 12.40 4.98 -13.62
N LEU A 137 12.03 4.21 -12.59
CA LEU A 137 12.71 2.96 -12.22
C LEU A 137 12.41 1.87 -13.25
N ILE A 138 13.33 1.71 -14.20
CA ILE A 138 13.21 0.73 -15.27
C ILE A 138 13.61 -0.65 -14.75
N LYS A 139 12.80 -1.66 -15.10
CA LYS A 139 13.14 -3.07 -14.90
C LYS A 139 14.18 -3.48 -15.95
N ARG A 140 15.45 -3.16 -15.69
CA ARG A 140 16.58 -3.56 -16.53
C ARG A 140 17.00 -4.99 -16.15
N GLU A 141 16.87 -5.89 -17.13
CA GLU A 141 17.20 -7.32 -17.14
C GLU A 141 16.45 -8.32 -16.23
N ILE A 142 16.39 -9.55 -16.75
CA ILE A 142 15.77 -10.78 -16.22
C ILE A 142 16.84 -11.70 -15.58
N SER A 143 18.13 -11.33 -15.72
CA SER A 143 19.27 -12.20 -15.51
C SER A 143 20.06 -11.80 -14.27
N ALA A 144 19.85 -12.53 -13.15
CA ALA A 144 20.92 -13.07 -12.29
C ALA A 144 20.48 -13.40 -10.85
N THR A 145 19.34 -12.89 -10.38
CA THR A 145 18.83 -13.24 -9.04
C THR A 145 17.33 -13.48 -9.10
N GLU A 146 16.96 -14.72 -9.43
CA GLU A 146 15.56 -15.13 -9.53
C GLU A 146 14.89 -15.11 -8.15
N THR A 147 14.36 -13.96 -7.74
CA THR A 147 13.24 -13.96 -6.80
C THR A 147 12.03 -14.49 -7.56
N THR A 148 11.90 -15.81 -7.64
CA THR A 148 10.73 -16.44 -8.22
C THR A 148 9.54 -16.21 -7.29
N ALA A 149 8.43 -15.71 -7.83
CA ALA A 149 7.16 -15.72 -7.12
C ALA A 149 6.22 -16.74 -7.76
N PRO A 150 5.44 -17.50 -6.97
CA PRO A 150 4.42 -18.37 -7.51
C PRO A 150 3.34 -17.51 -8.19
N SER A 151 3.23 -17.63 -9.52
CA SER A 151 2.15 -17.04 -10.30
C SER A 151 1.17 -18.13 -10.72
N ARG A 152 -0.11 -17.78 -10.85
CA ARG A 152 -1.15 -18.74 -11.24
C ARG A 152 -0.94 -19.14 -12.70
N ALA A 153 -0.59 -20.42 -12.92
CA ALA A 153 -0.26 -20.99 -14.23
C ALA A 153 -1.36 -21.90 -14.80
N GLY A 154 -2.51 -22.00 -14.11
CA GLY A 154 -3.70 -22.70 -14.62
C GLY A 154 -4.23 -23.76 -13.67
N LEU A 155 -4.70 -24.87 -14.24
CA LEU A 155 -5.24 -26.03 -13.52
C LEU A 155 -4.41 -27.28 -13.85
N SER A 156 -4.30 -28.16 -12.87
CA SER A 156 -3.66 -29.47 -12.97
C SER A 156 -4.63 -30.53 -12.43
N ASN A 157 -4.50 -31.77 -12.87
CA ASN A 157 -5.27 -32.89 -12.32
C ASN A 157 -4.67 -33.43 -11.02
N ASP A 158 -3.38 -33.15 -10.79
CA ASP A 158 -2.64 -33.52 -9.59
C ASP A 158 -2.03 -32.29 -8.91
N GLY A 159 -1.93 -32.33 -7.58
CA GLY A 159 -1.35 -31.26 -6.78
C GLY A 159 -1.50 -31.47 -5.27
N SER A 160 -0.98 -30.52 -4.50
CA SER A 160 -1.13 -30.54 -3.04
C SER A 160 -2.59 -30.28 -2.64
N PRO A 161 -3.13 -30.92 -1.59
CA PRO A 161 -4.49 -30.66 -1.10
C PRO A 161 -4.81 -29.19 -0.82
N SER A 162 -3.81 -28.37 -0.47
CA SER A 162 -3.97 -26.92 -0.26
C SER A 162 -4.32 -26.15 -1.54
N GLN A 163 -3.98 -26.70 -2.70
CA GLN A 163 -4.24 -26.12 -4.01
C GLN A 163 -5.53 -26.65 -4.66
N LEU A 164 -6.27 -27.54 -3.98
CA LEU A 164 -7.48 -28.13 -4.53
C LEU A 164 -8.57 -27.07 -4.77
N ASP A 165 -9.06 -27.00 -6.00
CA ASP A 165 -10.22 -26.18 -6.35
C ASP A 165 -11.49 -27.01 -6.18
N LEU A 166 -12.08 -26.93 -4.98
CA LEU A 166 -13.27 -27.70 -4.63
C LEU A 166 -14.45 -27.42 -5.58
N GLY A 167 -14.67 -26.16 -5.93
CA GLY A 167 -15.79 -25.77 -6.79
C GLY A 167 -15.69 -26.38 -8.19
N ARG A 168 -14.50 -26.39 -8.79
CA ARG A 168 -14.28 -27.04 -10.09
C ARG A 168 -14.31 -28.56 -9.98
N THR A 169 -13.72 -29.12 -8.94
CA THR A 169 -13.73 -30.57 -8.67
C THR A 169 -15.15 -31.11 -8.57
N VAL A 170 -16.01 -30.45 -7.77
CA VAL A 170 -17.42 -30.83 -7.62
C VAL A 170 -18.19 -30.70 -8.94
N ARG A 171 -17.90 -29.66 -9.74
CA ARG A 171 -18.53 -29.49 -11.06
C ARG A 171 -18.16 -30.62 -12.02
N HIS A 172 -16.88 -31.02 -12.07
CA HIS A 172 -16.42 -32.14 -12.90
C HIS A 172 -17.03 -33.47 -12.44
N SER A 173 -17.02 -33.71 -11.13
CA SER A 173 -17.67 -34.86 -10.51
C SER A 173 -19.16 -34.93 -10.85
N MET A 174 -19.89 -33.81 -10.76
CA MET A 174 -21.31 -33.77 -11.10
C MET A 174 -21.54 -34.05 -12.59
N ALA A 175 -20.74 -33.46 -13.48
CA ALA A 175 -20.82 -33.73 -14.91
C ALA A 175 -20.56 -35.21 -15.25
N ARG A 176 -19.55 -35.84 -14.63
CA ARG A 176 -19.26 -37.27 -14.78
C ARG A 176 -20.42 -38.14 -14.30
N ARG A 177 -21.01 -37.83 -13.13
CA ARG A 177 -22.16 -38.58 -12.60
C ARG A 177 -23.39 -38.48 -13.51
N ILE A 178 -23.64 -37.31 -14.09
CA ILE A 178 -24.72 -37.12 -15.07
C ILE A 178 -24.41 -37.95 -16.33
N GLY A 179 -23.19 -37.86 -16.87
CA GLY A 179 -22.79 -38.60 -18.07
C GLY A 179 -22.81 -40.13 -17.91
N LEU A 180 -22.45 -40.64 -16.72
CA LEU A 180 -22.51 -42.06 -16.39
C LEU A 180 -23.90 -42.52 -15.90
N GLY A 181 -24.86 -41.60 -15.81
CA GLY A 181 -26.23 -41.90 -15.36
C GLY A 181 -26.28 -42.49 -13.96
N ARG A 182 -25.63 -41.86 -12.98
CA ARG A 182 -25.74 -42.28 -11.57
C ARG A 182 -27.20 -42.11 -11.12
N PRO A 183 -27.84 -43.15 -10.56
CA PRO A 183 -29.19 -43.04 -10.00
C PRO A 183 -29.32 -41.92 -8.98
N LYS A 184 -30.49 -41.28 -8.92
CA LYS A 184 -30.74 -40.23 -7.94
C LYS A 184 -31.00 -40.85 -6.56
N PRO A 185 -30.51 -40.25 -5.47
CA PRO A 185 -30.82 -40.73 -4.12
C PRO A 185 -32.34 -40.83 -3.85
N ALA A 186 -33.12 -39.87 -4.34
CA ALA A 186 -34.58 -39.87 -4.20
C ALA A 186 -35.27 -41.11 -4.79
N GLU A 187 -34.80 -41.59 -5.96
CA GLU A 187 -35.36 -42.80 -6.59
C GLU A 187 -35.12 -44.05 -5.72
N LEU A 188 -34.00 -44.09 -5.00
CA LEU A 188 -33.70 -45.18 -4.07
C LEU A 188 -34.56 -45.08 -2.79
N GLU A 189 -34.72 -43.86 -2.26
CA GLU A 189 -35.56 -43.61 -1.07
C GLU A 189 -37.03 -43.98 -1.34
N GLU A 190 -37.57 -43.66 -2.52
CA GLU A 190 -38.93 -44.04 -2.94
C GLU A 190 -39.10 -45.57 -2.99
N ILE A 191 -38.14 -46.29 -3.58
CA ILE A 191 -38.16 -47.76 -3.64
C ILE A 191 -38.04 -48.37 -2.25
N GLU A 192 -37.18 -47.83 -1.40
CA GLU A 192 -37.01 -48.32 -0.02
C GLU A 192 -38.25 -48.07 0.84
N ALA A 193 -38.89 -46.91 0.71
CA ALA A 193 -40.16 -46.61 1.37
C ALA A 193 -41.27 -47.57 0.90
N ARG A 194 -41.37 -47.82 -0.41
CA ARG A 194 -42.37 -48.74 -0.97
C ARG A 194 -42.16 -50.19 -0.51
N ILE A 195 -40.91 -50.63 -0.42
CA ILE A 195 -40.58 -51.94 0.15
C ILE A 195 -41.02 -52.01 1.62
N ALA A 196 -40.77 -50.98 2.41
CA ALA A 196 -41.17 -50.94 3.82
C ALA A 196 -42.70 -51.00 3.98
N GLU A 197 -43.45 -50.23 3.18
CA GLU A 197 -44.92 -50.29 3.15
C GLU A 197 -45.46 -51.70 2.87
N LEU A 198 -44.89 -52.38 1.86
CA LEU A 198 -45.31 -53.72 1.47
C LEU A 198 -44.92 -54.79 2.52
N GLU A 199 -43.84 -54.56 3.29
CA GLU A 199 -43.42 -55.45 4.37
C GLU A 199 -44.32 -55.35 5.62
N GLU A 200 -44.97 -54.20 5.84
CA GLU A 200 -45.92 -53.99 6.94
C GLU A 200 -47.31 -54.60 6.69
N ILE A 201 -47.74 -54.71 5.43
CA ILE A 201 -49.06 -55.27 5.08
C ILE A 201 -49.02 -56.80 5.21
N ARG A 202 -49.77 -57.38 6.16
CA ARG A 202 -49.94 -58.85 6.30
C ARG A 202 -51.42 -59.24 6.43
N PRO A 203 -51.89 -60.28 5.71
CA PRO A 203 -51.17 -61.11 4.74
C PRO A 203 -51.00 -60.41 3.37
N LEU A 204 -49.88 -60.67 2.69
CA LEU A 204 -49.63 -60.16 1.34
C LEU A 204 -50.45 -60.94 0.31
N SER A 205 -51.00 -60.23 -0.69
CA SER A 205 -51.55 -60.85 -1.89
C SER A 205 -50.44 -61.33 -2.84
N ALA A 206 -50.76 -62.26 -3.74
CA ALA A 206 -49.80 -62.79 -4.72
C ALA A 206 -49.17 -61.69 -5.60
N ALA A 207 -49.96 -60.67 -5.99
CA ALA A 207 -49.47 -59.53 -6.76
C ALA A 207 -48.52 -58.62 -5.96
N GLN A 208 -48.77 -58.43 -4.67
CA GLN A 208 -47.88 -57.65 -3.78
C GLN A 208 -46.56 -58.37 -3.48
N LEU A 209 -46.58 -59.71 -3.49
CA LEU A 209 -45.37 -60.52 -3.34
C LEU A 209 -44.45 -60.35 -4.56
N GLU A 210 -45.03 -60.41 -5.77
CA GLU A 210 -44.31 -60.17 -7.03
C GLU A 210 -43.74 -58.74 -7.10
N GLU A 211 -44.54 -57.72 -6.74
CA GLU A 211 -44.09 -56.31 -6.67
C GLU A 211 -42.91 -56.14 -5.70
N LEU A 212 -42.96 -56.78 -4.53
CA LEU A 212 -41.89 -56.73 -3.52
C LEU A 212 -40.58 -57.34 -4.03
N GLU A 213 -40.65 -58.46 -4.75
CA GLU A 213 -39.49 -59.13 -5.35
C GLU A 213 -38.84 -58.25 -6.43
N GLU A 214 -39.64 -57.67 -7.33
CA GLU A 214 -39.15 -56.74 -8.34
C GLU A 214 -38.48 -55.50 -7.74
N LEU A 215 -39.09 -54.90 -6.70
CA LEU A 215 -38.54 -53.73 -6.04
C LEU A 215 -37.22 -54.04 -5.33
N ARG A 216 -37.08 -55.23 -4.74
CA ARG A 216 -35.83 -55.70 -4.13
C ARG A 216 -34.72 -55.88 -5.17
N GLU A 217 -35.05 -56.42 -6.35
CA GLU A 217 -34.11 -56.56 -7.46
C GLU A 217 -33.69 -55.17 -8.01
N LYS A 218 -34.66 -54.29 -8.26
CA LYS A 218 -34.43 -52.90 -8.68
C LYS A 218 -33.52 -52.16 -7.69
N ARG A 219 -33.79 -52.27 -6.38
CA ARG A 219 -32.94 -51.72 -5.31
C ARG A 219 -31.51 -52.27 -5.39
N GLY A 220 -31.33 -53.57 -5.60
CA GLY A 220 -30.02 -54.19 -5.76
C GLY A 220 -29.23 -53.60 -6.93
N ASN A 221 -29.88 -53.48 -8.09
CA ASN A 221 -29.29 -52.92 -9.30
C ASN A 221 -28.91 -51.44 -9.14
N LEU A 222 -29.79 -50.63 -8.51
CA LEU A 222 -29.51 -49.21 -8.25
C LEU A 222 -28.35 -49.04 -7.27
N ARG A 223 -28.32 -49.80 -6.16
CA ARG A 223 -27.22 -49.77 -5.20
C ARG A 223 -25.89 -50.17 -5.84
N GLN A 224 -25.89 -51.21 -6.69
CA GLN A 224 -24.69 -51.63 -7.41
C GLN A 224 -24.16 -50.52 -8.34
N ARG A 225 -25.05 -49.85 -9.08
CA ARG A 225 -24.67 -48.71 -9.95
C ARG A 225 -24.17 -47.50 -9.14
N MET A 226 -24.82 -47.18 -8.02
CA MET A 226 -24.39 -46.09 -7.14
C MET A 226 -23.02 -46.33 -6.51
N ASN A 227 -22.69 -47.58 -6.18
CA ASN A 227 -21.38 -47.95 -5.64
C ASN A 227 -20.27 -47.91 -6.71
N ARG A 228 -20.58 -48.27 -7.96
CA ARG A 228 -19.62 -48.23 -9.07
C ARG A 228 -19.24 -46.82 -9.51
N ILE A 229 -20.14 -45.85 -9.36
CA ILE A 229 -19.91 -44.46 -9.76
C ILE A 229 -19.68 -43.63 -8.50
N PRO A 230 -18.45 -43.43 -8.00
CA PRO A 230 -18.21 -42.70 -6.75
C PRO A 230 -18.59 -41.23 -6.84
N TRP A 231 -18.79 -40.59 -5.67
CA TRP A 231 -19.19 -39.18 -5.62
C TRP A 231 -18.08 -38.27 -6.13
N VAL A 232 -16.82 -38.50 -5.73
CA VAL A 232 -15.63 -37.84 -6.25
C VAL A 232 -14.66 -38.95 -6.66
N ASP A 233 -14.09 -38.82 -7.86
CA ASP A 233 -13.07 -39.71 -8.39
C ASP A 233 -11.75 -38.92 -8.54
N PRO A 234 -10.56 -39.52 -8.39
CA PRO A 234 -9.29 -38.87 -8.70
C PRO A 234 -9.28 -38.12 -10.03
N VAL A 235 -9.96 -38.61 -11.08
CA VAL A 235 -10.04 -37.92 -12.38
C VAL A 235 -10.82 -36.60 -12.33
N ASP A 236 -11.67 -36.40 -11.32
CA ASP A 236 -12.45 -35.18 -11.11
C ASP A 236 -11.65 -34.09 -10.40
N LEU A 237 -10.54 -34.46 -9.72
CA LEU A 237 -9.75 -33.54 -8.92
C LEU A 237 -9.12 -32.47 -9.81
N ARG A 238 -9.25 -31.21 -9.39
CA ARG A 238 -8.63 -30.07 -10.07
C ARG A 238 -7.87 -29.24 -9.05
N TYR A 239 -6.58 -29.09 -9.28
CA TYR A 239 -5.67 -28.32 -8.47
C TYR A 239 -5.28 -27.04 -9.18
N ARG A 240 -5.16 -25.94 -8.44
CA ARG A 240 -4.64 -24.67 -8.94
C ARG A 240 -3.13 -24.80 -9.10
N ARG A 241 -2.67 -24.76 -10.35
CA ARG A 241 -1.25 -24.82 -10.66
C ARG A 241 -0.63 -23.44 -10.48
N PHE A 242 0.44 -23.38 -9.72
CA PHE A 242 1.33 -22.22 -9.67
C PHE A 242 2.64 -22.59 -10.34
N ALA A 243 3.14 -21.73 -11.22
CA ALA A 243 4.48 -21.85 -11.78
C ALA A 243 5.33 -20.70 -11.24
N PRO A 244 6.62 -20.95 -10.95
CA PRO A 244 7.55 -19.87 -10.65
C PRO A 244 7.63 -18.98 -11.90
N THR A 245 7.29 -17.71 -11.74
CA THR A 245 7.55 -16.71 -12.79
C THR A 245 8.70 -15.82 -12.30
N PRO A 246 9.75 -15.61 -13.11
CA PRO A 246 10.82 -14.72 -12.74
C PRO A 246 10.23 -13.31 -12.56
N LYS A 247 10.41 -12.73 -11.38
CA LYS A 247 10.12 -11.31 -11.19
C LYS A 247 11.40 -10.53 -11.54
N PRO A 248 11.33 -9.56 -12.46
CA PRO A 248 12.47 -8.70 -12.71
C PRO A 248 12.80 -7.94 -11.43
N SER A 249 14.03 -8.09 -10.94
CA SER A 249 14.55 -7.31 -9.81
C SER A 249 15.15 -6.02 -10.32
N THR A 250 14.68 -4.88 -9.84
CA THR A 250 15.27 -3.58 -10.15
C THR A 250 16.50 -3.36 -9.28
N ARG A 251 17.70 -3.37 -9.87
CA ARG A 251 18.91 -2.87 -9.20
C ARG A 251 19.05 -1.39 -9.48
N ALA A 252 19.40 -0.63 -8.46
CA ALA A 252 19.59 0.81 -8.57
C ALA A 252 20.80 1.24 -7.73
N VAL A 253 21.51 2.27 -8.17
CA VAL A 253 22.57 2.93 -7.41
C VAL A 253 22.19 4.40 -7.24
N MET A 254 22.34 4.92 -6.03
CA MET A 254 22.21 6.34 -5.72
C MET A 254 23.59 6.94 -5.43
N PHE A 255 23.98 7.93 -6.23
CA PHE A 255 25.16 8.75 -5.98
C PHE A 255 24.77 9.99 -5.18
N CYS A 256 25.30 10.13 -3.97
CA CYS A 256 25.11 11.29 -3.11
C CYS A 256 26.35 12.20 -3.20
N LEU A 257 26.22 13.33 -3.88
CA LEU A 257 27.28 14.33 -4.05
C LEU A 257 27.07 15.48 -3.07
N MET A 258 27.94 15.62 -2.07
CA MET A 258 27.86 16.73 -1.11
C MET A 258 29.05 17.66 -1.25
N ASP A 259 28.76 18.95 -1.28
CA ASP A 259 29.74 20.01 -1.19
C ASP A 259 30.19 20.20 0.27
N VAL A 260 31.50 20.19 0.49
CA VAL A 260 32.11 20.44 1.81
C VAL A 260 33.02 21.67 1.78
N SER A 261 32.90 22.51 0.75
CA SER A 261 33.66 23.74 0.57
C SER A 261 33.54 24.72 1.75
N GLY A 262 34.42 25.72 1.72
CA GLY A 262 34.44 26.81 2.69
C GLY A 262 33.31 27.83 2.52
N SER A 263 32.65 27.89 1.35
CA SER A 263 31.51 28.79 1.12
C SER A 263 30.26 28.33 1.88
N MET A 264 30.14 27.01 2.13
CA MET A 264 29.06 26.44 2.92
C MET A 264 29.21 26.72 4.41
N THR A 265 28.31 27.54 4.96
CA THR A 265 28.19 27.75 6.41
C THR A 265 27.81 26.45 7.15
N GLU A 266 28.10 26.33 8.45
CA GLU A 266 27.69 25.17 9.27
C GLU A 266 26.19 24.87 9.16
N ARG A 267 25.36 25.93 9.13
CA ARG A 267 23.91 25.78 8.94
C ARG A 267 23.56 25.17 7.58
N MET A 268 24.26 25.56 6.50
CA MET A 268 24.02 25.00 5.18
C MET A 268 24.48 23.53 5.11
N LYS A 269 25.64 23.22 5.71
CA LYS A 269 26.12 21.83 5.85
C LYS A 269 25.12 20.98 6.63
N ASP A 270 24.55 21.50 7.70
CA ASP A 270 23.50 20.84 8.48
C ASP A 270 22.24 20.54 7.65
N LEU A 271 21.81 21.48 6.79
CA LEU A 271 20.65 21.30 5.91
C LEU A 271 20.93 20.21 4.87
N ALA A 272 22.10 20.24 4.22
CA ALA A 272 22.51 19.22 3.26
C ALA A 272 22.59 17.83 3.91
N LYS A 273 23.21 17.73 5.10
CA LYS A 273 23.29 16.48 5.87
C LYS A 273 21.91 15.94 6.24
N GLN A 274 20.97 16.81 6.64
CA GLN A 274 19.60 16.39 6.94
C GLN A 274 18.87 15.86 5.70
N PHE A 275 19.06 16.49 4.54
CA PHE A 275 18.52 16.00 3.29
C PHE A 275 19.08 14.61 2.93
N PHE A 276 20.40 14.43 2.97
CA PHE A 276 21.01 13.13 2.64
C PHE A 276 20.68 12.04 3.65
N LEU A 277 20.55 12.37 4.94
CA LEU A 277 20.08 11.43 5.95
C LEU A 277 18.64 10.98 5.65
N LEU A 278 17.77 11.92 5.28
CA LEU A 278 16.39 11.60 4.90
C LEU A 278 16.36 10.71 3.66
N LEU A 279 17.18 11.02 2.66
CA LEU A 279 17.34 10.23 1.44
C LEU A 279 17.81 8.81 1.77
N HIS A 280 18.86 8.68 2.58
CA HIS A 280 19.42 7.39 2.96
C HIS A 280 18.37 6.52 3.68
N VAL A 281 17.68 7.06 4.69
CA VAL A 281 16.62 6.34 5.43
C VAL A 281 15.45 5.96 4.50
N PHE A 282 15.08 6.84 3.55
CA PHE A 282 14.07 6.53 2.53
C PHE A 282 14.50 5.33 1.67
N LEU A 283 15.72 5.34 1.17
CA LEU A 283 16.23 4.32 0.26
C LEU A 283 16.36 2.96 0.95
N GLU A 284 16.95 2.91 2.15
CA GLU A 284 17.09 1.68 2.93
C GLU A 284 15.72 1.06 3.27
N LYS A 285 14.73 1.89 3.57
CA LYS A 285 13.40 1.42 3.93
C LYS A 285 12.62 0.90 2.71
N ARG A 286 12.72 1.60 1.57
CA ARG A 286 11.88 1.32 0.39
C ARG A 286 12.50 0.29 -0.55
N TYR A 287 13.83 0.23 -0.64
CA TYR A 287 14.56 -0.57 -1.61
C TYR A 287 15.55 -1.51 -0.94
N LYS A 288 15.34 -2.82 -1.14
CA LYS A 288 16.23 -3.86 -0.60
C LYS A 288 17.49 -4.09 -1.44
N THR A 289 17.44 -3.72 -2.71
CA THR A 289 18.48 -3.98 -3.72
C THR A 289 18.94 -2.66 -4.32
N LEU A 290 19.43 -1.76 -3.46
CA LEU A 290 19.95 -0.46 -3.84
C LEU A 290 21.30 -0.23 -3.17
N ASP A 291 22.26 0.24 -3.96
CA ASP A 291 23.58 0.64 -3.46
C ASP A 291 23.62 2.17 -3.31
N VAL A 292 24.20 2.65 -2.23
CA VAL A 292 24.40 4.09 -1.99
C VAL A 292 25.89 4.38 -2.01
N VAL A 293 26.31 5.33 -2.85
CA VAL A 293 27.69 5.79 -2.95
C VAL A 293 27.75 7.25 -2.50
N PHE A 294 28.60 7.54 -1.53
CA PHE A 294 28.81 8.88 -1.01
C PHE A 294 30.08 9.48 -1.60
N ILE A 295 29.95 10.64 -2.25
CA ILE A 295 31.07 11.40 -2.78
C ILE A 295 30.99 12.79 -2.18
N ARG A 296 32.08 13.23 -1.58
CA ARG A 296 32.23 14.61 -1.13
C ARG A 296 33.20 15.34 -2.04
N HIS A 297 33.00 16.64 -2.20
CA HIS A 297 33.89 17.46 -3.02
C HIS A 297 34.17 18.82 -2.38
N ALA A 298 35.37 19.31 -2.67
CA ALA A 298 35.81 20.67 -2.41
C ALA A 298 36.71 21.08 -3.58
N GLU A 299 38.03 21.18 -3.37
CA GLU A 299 39.01 21.31 -4.47
C GLU A 299 39.26 19.97 -5.18
N THR A 300 39.07 18.86 -4.46
CA THR A 300 39.17 17.49 -4.97
C THR A 300 37.96 16.70 -4.49
N ALA A 301 37.50 15.73 -5.29
CA ALA A 301 36.45 14.81 -4.90
C ALA A 301 37.00 13.44 -4.48
N GLU A 302 36.33 12.80 -3.53
CA GLU A 302 36.67 11.45 -3.09
C GLU A 302 35.41 10.68 -2.68
N GLU A 303 35.41 9.36 -2.94
CA GLU A 303 34.43 8.43 -2.38
C GLU A 303 34.71 8.20 -0.89
N VAL A 304 33.67 8.31 -0.07
CA VAL A 304 33.75 8.14 1.38
C VAL A 304 32.68 7.16 1.87
N ASP A 305 32.85 6.67 3.10
CA ASP A 305 31.80 5.94 3.79
C ASP A 305 30.75 6.88 4.42
N GLU A 306 29.68 6.29 4.93
CA GLU A 306 28.55 7.02 5.55
C GLU A 306 29.01 7.89 6.72
N GLU A 307 29.84 7.33 7.61
CA GLU A 307 30.30 8.04 8.82
C GLU A 307 31.14 9.27 8.45
N THR A 308 32.10 9.12 7.54
CA THR A 308 32.94 10.22 7.07
C THR A 308 32.14 11.26 6.32
N PHE A 309 31.14 10.85 5.53
CA PHE A 309 30.26 11.77 4.82
C PHE A 309 29.49 12.70 5.78
N PHE A 310 28.91 12.16 6.85
CA PHE A 310 28.08 12.98 7.75
C PHE A 310 28.88 13.70 8.86
N HIS A 311 30.06 13.23 9.24
CA HIS A 311 30.74 13.72 10.45
C HIS A 311 32.03 14.51 10.21
N ASP A 312 32.69 14.36 9.06
CA ASP A 312 33.98 15.02 8.82
C ASP A 312 33.82 16.54 8.53
N PRO A 313 34.60 17.41 9.21
CA PRO A 313 34.55 18.86 9.03
C PRO A 313 35.47 19.43 7.93
N ARG A 314 36.03 18.61 7.01
CA ARG A 314 36.90 19.08 5.91
C ARG A 314 36.34 20.34 5.21
N THR A 315 37.23 21.30 4.92
CA THR A 315 36.95 22.54 4.19
C THR A 315 37.98 22.75 3.08
N GLY A 316 37.58 23.40 1.98
CA GLY A 316 38.45 23.69 0.84
C GLY A 316 37.79 24.63 -0.17
N GLY A 317 38.39 24.81 -1.34
CA GLY A 317 37.76 25.51 -2.47
C GLY A 317 36.56 24.76 -3.03
N THR A 318 35.89 25.33 -4.04
CA THR A 318 34.71 24.73 -4.66
C THR A 318 34.97 24.49 -6.15
N VAL A 319 35.18 23.21 -6.51
CA VAL A 319 35.36 22.76 -7.89
C VAL A 319 34.43 21.57 -8.14
N VAL A 320 33.27 21.85 -8.74
CA VAL A 320 32.19 20.86 -8.90
C VAL A 320 32.52 19.80 -9.95
N SER A 321 33.30 20.12 -10.99
CA SER A 321 33.68 19.15 -12.01
C SER A 321 34.37 17.91 -11.43
N THR A 322 35.17 18.07 -10.38
CA THR A 322 35.86 16.96 -9.71
C THR A 322 34.88 15.92 -9.17
N ALA A 323 33.72 16.37 -8.65
CA ALA A 323 32.67 15.48 -8.14
C ALA A 323 32.04 14.66 -9.27
N LEU A 324 31.78 15.30 -10.41
CA LEU A 324 31.18 14.67 -11.58
C LEU A 324 32.13 13.67 -12.24
N GLU A 325 33.42 14.01 -12.32
CA GLU A 325 34.46 13.10 -12.82
C GLU A 325 34.64 11.89 -11.91
N GLU A 326 34.64 12.09 -10.59
CA GLU A 326 34.74 11.01 -9.61
C GLU A 326 33.52 10.10 -9.66
N MET A 327 32.32 10.66 -9.80
CA MET A 327 31.10 9.89 -10.03
C MET A 327 31.21 9.03 -11.30
N LEU A 328 31.65 9.61 -12.42
CA LEU A 328 31.84 8.88 -13.68
C LEU A 328 32.89 7.77 -13.54
N ARG A 329 33.99 8.02 -12.83
CA ARG A 329 35.02 7.01 -12.53
C ARG A 329 34.43 5.81 -11.80
N VAL A 330 33.70 6.08 -10.71
CA VAL A 330 33.06 5.05 -9.90
C VAL A 330 31.98 4.29 -10.68
N GLN A 331 31.15 5.03 -11.42
CA GLN A 331 30.07 4.47 -12.24
C GLN A 331 30.62 3.52 -13.31
N LYS A 332 31.65 3.94 -14.07
CA LYS A 332 32.29 3.12 -15.11
C LYS A 332 32.96 1.86 -14.52
N ALA A 333 33.48 1.95 -13.29
CA ALA A 333 34.15 0.84 -12.62
C ALA A 333 33.20 -0.22 -12.03
N ARG A 334 32.09 0.21 -11.40
CA ARG A 334 31.21 -0.68 -10.60
C ARG A 334 29.79 -0.85 -11.13
N TYR A 335 29.27 0.11 -11.90
CA TYR A 335 27.83 0.23 -12.18
C TYR A 335 27.54 0.36 -13.69
N PRO A 336 27.62 -0.73 -14.47
CA PRO A 336 27.31 -0.70 -15.90
C PRO A 336 25.84 -0.34 -16.15
N VAL A 337 25.60 0.61 -17.06
CA VAL A 337 24.27 1.20 -17.33
C VAL A 337 23.22 0.19 -17.81
N GLN A 338 23.65 -0.94 -18.38
CA GLN A 338 22.73 -1.98 -18.85
C GLN A 338 22.08 -2.75 -17.68
N GLN A 339 22.75 -2.83 -16.53
CA GLN A 339 22.33 -3.66 -15.39
C GLN A 339 21.78 -2.83 -14.22
N TRP A 340 22.21 -1.57 -14.10
CA TRP A 340 21.85 -0.71 -12.96
C TRP A 340 21.07 0.51 -13.43
N ASN A 341 20.03 0.86 -12.66
CA ASN A 341 19.44 2.19 -12.76
C ASN A 341 20.29 3.17 -11.93
N ILE A 342 20.64 4.30 -12.50
CA ILE A 342 21.57 5.25 -11.89
C ILE A 342 20.82 6.53 -11.53
N TYR A 343 20.94 6.91 -10.27
CA TYR A 343 20.34 8.09 -9.68
C TYR A 343 21.42 8.96 -9.07
N VAL A 344 21.24 10.28 -9.14
CA VAL A 344 22.17 11.24 -8.53
C VAL A 344 21.40 12.24 -7.71
N ALA A 345 21.91 12.52 -6.51
CA ALA A 345 21.45 13.60 -5.65
C ALA A 345 22.66 14.46 -5.26
N GLN A 346 22.65 15.72 -5.67
CA GLN A 346 23.70 16.69 -5.38
C GLN A 346 23.17 17.79 -4.46
N ALA A 347 23.94 18.14 -3.42
CA ALA A 347 23.68 19.32 -2.61
C ALA A 347 24.92 20.24 -2.56
N SER A 348 24.73 21.52 -2.85
CA SER A 348 25.75 22.59 -2.81
C SER A 348 25.09 23.92 -2.43
N ASP A 349 25.89 24.94 -2.10
CA ASP A 349 25.43 26.32 -1.88
C ASP A 349 25.33 27.15 -3.17
N GLY A 350 25.69 26.57 -4.31
CA GLY A 350 25.58 27.19 -5.64
C GLY A 350 26.83 27.96 -6.09
N ASP A 351 27.86 28.06 -5.24
CA ASP A 351 29.12 28.71 -5.59
C ASP A 351 30.01 27.75 -6.39
N ASN A 352 30.64 28.24 -7.47
CA ASN A 352 31.60 27.45 -8.23
C ASN A 352 32.65 28.36 -8.84
N SER A 353 33.83 27.80 -9.13
CA SER A 353 34.84 28.53 -9.87
C SER A 353 34.33 28.91 -11.27
N PRO A 354 34.40 30.18 -11.70
CA PRO A 354 33.92 30.60 -13.02
C PRO A 354 34.60 29.88 -14.20
N SER A 355 35.84 29.42 -14.01
CA SER A 355 36.56 28.61 -15.00
C SER A 355 36.05 27.17 -15.10
N ASP A 356 35.37 26.68 -14.06
CA ASP A 356 34.90 25.30 -13.94
C ASP A 356 33.46 25.11 -14.47
N THR A 357 32.61 26.13 -14.34
CA THR A 357 31.20 26.07 -14.74
C THR A 357 30.97 25.57 -16.18
N PRO A 358 31.74 25.98 -17.22
CA PRO A 358 31.58 25.43 -18.56
C PRO A 358 31.89 23.93 -18.67
N GLN A 359 32.85 23.44 -17.89
CA GLN A 359 33.21 22.02 -17.84
C GLN A 359 32.11 21.20 -17.16
N VAL A 360 31.54 21.71 -16.07
CA VAL A 360 30.42 21.09 -15.36
C VAL A 360 29.21 20.91 -16.28
N VAL A 361 28.83 21.95 -17.02
CA VAL A 361 27.70 21.89 -17.96
C VAL A 361 27.95 20.85 -19.05
N ARG A 362 29.17 20.81 -19.61
CA ARG A 362 29.54 19.81 -20.63
C ARG A 362 29.45 18.39 -20.07
N LEU A 363 30.05 18.13 -18.92
CA LEU A 363 30.03 16.80 -18.28
C LEU A 363 28.60 16.36 -17.94
N LEU A 364 27.78 17.30 -17.44
CA LEU A 364 26.40 17.02 -17.08
C LEU A 364 25.56 16.66 -18.31
N ASP A 365 25.60 17.48 -19.37
CA ASP A 365 24.75 17.30 -20.56
C ASP A 365 25.21 16.15 -21.47
N GLU A 366 26.52 16.03 -21.72
CA GLU A 366 27.06 15.07 -22.69
C GLU A 366 27.33 13.68 -22.08
N GLU A 367 27.77 13.60 -20.82
CA GLU A 367 28.19 12.33 -20.21
C GLU A 367 27.21 11.81 -19.15
N ILE A 368 26.71 12.64 -18.24
CA ILE A 368 25.97 12.15 -17.07
C ILE A 368 24.47 11.97 -17.35
N LEU A 369 23.80 13.02 -17.86
CA LEU A 369 22.35 12.99 -18.10
C LEU A 369 21.88 11.87 -19.03
N PRO A 370 22.64 11.45 -20.06
CA PRO A 370 22.28 10.29 -20.89
C PRO A 370 22.36 8.94 -20.15
N LEU A 371 23.15 8.84 -19.07
CA LEU A 371 23.36 7.58 -18.33
C LEU A 371 22.36 7.43 -17.17
N VAL A 372 22.02 8.53 -16.52
CA VAL A 372 21.17 8.56 -15.31
C VAL A 372 19.68 8.55 -15.67
N GLN A 373 18.87 8.03 -14.75
CA GLN A 373 17.41 8.07 -14.89
C GLN A 373 16.84 9.34 -14.27
N TYR A 374 17.50 9.85 -13.23
CA TYR A 374 17.07 11.06 -12.55
C TYR A 374 18.26 11.70 -11.83
N TYR A 375 18.39 13.01 -11.99
CA TYR A 375 19.39 13.85 -11.34
C TYR A 375 18.69 14.93 -10.52
N ALA A 376 18.85 14.90 -9.20
CA ALA A 376 18.32 15.90 -8.29
C ALA A 376 19.45 16.82 -7.83
N TYR A 377 19.37 18.10 -8.16
CA TYR A 377 20.25 19.14 -7.64
C TYR A 377 19.50 20.00 -6.61
N ILE A 378 20.11 20.15 -5.46
CA ILE A 378 19.58 20.93 -4.35
C ILE A 378 20.57 22.01 -3.99
N GLU A 379 20.10 23.24 -4.09
CA GLU A 379 20.86 24.40 -3.67
C GLU A 379 20.43 24.82 -2.26
N VAL A 380 21.39 24.85 -1.34
CA VAL A 380 21.15 25.25 0.04
C VAL A 380 21.40 26.74 0.17
N THR A 381 20.33 27.52 0.28
CA THR A 381 20.42 28.98 0.36
C THR A 381 20.45 29.46 1.81
N GLY A 382 21.23 30.51 2.07
CA GLY A 382 21.25 31.18 3.36
C GLY A 382 20.05 32.10 3.55
N SER A 383 19.65 32.37 4.80
CA SER A 383 18.50 33.25 5.12
C SER A 383 18.57 34.68 4.58
N GLY A 384 19.72 35.12 4.05
CA GLY A 384 19.91 36.42 3.41
C GLY A 384 19.98 36.38 1.87
N ALA A 385 19.77 35.21 1.26
CA ALA A 385 19.97 35.01 -0.18
C ALA A 385 18.91 35.68 -1.07
N ILE A 386 17.78 36.13 -0.53
CA ILE A 386 16.75 36.88 -1.30
C ILE A 386 17.34 38.17 -1.91
N ILE A 387 18.46 38.67 -1.38
CA ILE A 387 19.15 39.90 -1.84
C ILE A 387 20.28 39.59 -2.85
N ARG A 388 20.79 38.36 -2.88
CA ARG A 388 21.82 37.95 -3.84
C ARG A 388 21.11 37.37 -5.06
N GLY A 389 21.58 37.73 -6.27
CA GLY A 389 21.03 37.19 -7.51
C GLY A 389 21.16 35.66 -7.60
N GLU A 390 20.70 35.10 -8.72
CA GLU A 390 20.89 33.67 -9.01
C GLU A 390 22.39 33.31 -8.97
N THR A 391 22.72 32.17 -8.36
CA THR A 391 24.10 31.65 -8.27
C THR A 391 24.57 31.14 -9.63
N ASP A 392 25.89 31.03 -9.80
CA ASP A 392 26.50 30.59 -11.06
C ASP A 392 26.05 29.18 -11.45
N LEU A 393 25.99 28.25 -10.48
CA LEU A 393 25.52 26.88 -10.71
C LEU A 393 24.01 26.84 -10.99
N TRP A 394 23.20 27.64 -10.30
CA TRP A 394 21.76 27.67 -10.53
C TRP A 394 21.42 28.07 -11.97
N GLN A 395 22.07 29.13 -12.47
CA GLN A 395 21.89 29.58 -13.85
C GLN A 395 22.32 28.52 -14.87
N ALA A 396 23.49 27.92 -14.63
CA ALA A 396 24.02 26.86 -15.48
C ALA A 396 23.07 25.65 -15.54
N TYR A 397 22.61 25.16 -14.39
CA TYR A 397 21.79 23.95 -14.31
C TYR A 397 20.37 24.20 -14.79
N ARG A 398 19.83 25.41 -14.58
CA ARG A 398 18.53 25.82 -15.14
C ARG A 398 18.54 25.74 -16.66
N SER A 399 19.59 26.22 -17.31
CA SER A 399 19.71 26.16 -18.77
C SER A 399 19.75 24.72 -19.32
N VAL A 400 20.25 23.78 -18.53
CA VAL A 400 20.29 22.35 -18.87
C VAL A 400 18.95 21.67 -18.55
N ALA A 401 18.33 22.02 -17.43
CA ALA A 401 17.04 21.46 -16.99
C ALA A 401 15.90 21.82 -17.96
N GLU A 402 15.97 22.98 -18.61
CA GLU A 402 15.01 23.34 -19.68
C GLU A 402 15.14 22.44 -20.92
N LYS A 403 16.30 21.82 -21.15
CA LYS A 403 16.53 20.92 -22.29
C LYS A 403 16.28 19.45 -21.94
N GLN A 404 16.53 19.06 -20.68
CA GLN A 404 16.56 17.67 -20.23
C GLN A 404 15.60 17.45 -19.05
N PRO A 405 14.51 16.68 -19.21
CA PRO A 405 13.51 16.49 -18.16
C PRO A 405 13.99 15.62 -16.99
N HIS A 406 15.14 14.96 -17.12
CA HIS A 406 15.73 14.11 -16.08
C HIS A 406 16.43 14.92 -14.97
N LEU A 407 16.68 16.22 -15.20
CA LEU A 407 17.32 17.11 -14.23
C LEU A 407 16.27 17.91 -13.46
N ALA A 408 16.20 17.68 -12.16
CA ALA A 408 15.36 18.46 -11.26
C ALA A 408 16.22 19.35 -10.36
N ILE A 409 15.94 20.66 -10.39
CA ILE A 409 16.63 21.66 -9.56
C ILE A 409 15.66 22.22 -8.50
N ARG A 410 16.10 22.33 -7.25
CA ARG A 410 15.33 22.92 -6.15
C ARG A 410 16.21 23.69 -5.18
N GLN A 411 15.65 24.70 -4.52
CA GLN A 411 16.33 25.44 -3.46
C GLN A 411 15.72 25.10 -2.10
N VAL A 412 16.56 25.08 -1.06
CA VAL A 412 16.16 24.85 0.33
C VAL A 412 16.80 25.91 1.20
N SER A 413 15.98 26.70 1.90
CA SER A 413 16.46 27.77 2.79
C SER A 413 16.32 27.42 4.27
N ASP A 414 15.32 26.60 4.61
CA ASP A 414 14.98 26.22 5.98
C ASP A 414 14.79 24.69 6.12
N ARG A 415 14.99 24.19 7.34
CA ARG A 415 14.77 22.80 7.72
C ARG A 415 13.33 22.35 7.43
N LYS A 416 12.36 23.25 7.58
CA LYS A 416 10.94 22.96 7.30
C LYS A 416 10.66 22.71 5.81
N GLU A 417 11.50 23.23 4.92
CA GLU A 417 11.35 23.09 3.47
C GLU A 417 11.98 21.80 2.94
N ILE A 418 12.86 21.14 3.70
CA ILE A 418 13.53 19.89 3.29
C ILE A 418 12.51 18.84 2.88
N PHE A 419 11.48 18.59 3.70
CA PHE A 419 10.51 17.53 3.40
C PHE A 419 9.59 17.85 2.21
N PRO A 420 8.98 19.06 2.11
CA PRO A 420 8.27 19.47 0.91
C PRO A 420 9.08 19.31 -0.37
N VAL A 421 10.34 19.78 -0.38
CA VAL A 421 11.24 19.67 -1.52
C VAL A 421 11.60 18.22 -1.83
N PHE A 422 11.91 17.43 -0.80
CA PHE A 422 12.17 15.98 -0.94
C PHE A 422 11.00 15.27 -1.60
N ARG A 423 9.77 15.59 -1.18
CA ARG A 423 8.56 15.03 -1.79
C ARG A 423 8.38 15.47 -3.23
N GLU A 424 8.64 16.72 -3.57
CA GLU A 424 8.56 17.16 -4.97
C GLU A 424 9.54 16.41 -5.88
N LEU A 425 10.73 16.09 -5.38
CA LEU A 425 11.75 15.37 -6.12
C LEU A 425 11.41 13.87 -6.30
N PHE A 426 10.89 13.23 -5.25
CA PHE A 426 10.67 11.77 -5.21
C PHE A 426 9.19 11.36 -5.12
N ALA A 427 8.26 12.25 -5.45
CA ALA A 427 6.83 11.91 -5.47
C ALA A 427 6.56 10.86 -6.54
N ARG A 428 5.71 9.89 -6.19
CA ARG A 428 5.13 8.95 -7.15
C ARG A 428 4.40 9.69 -8.25
N ARG A 429 4.92 9.62 -9.49
CA ARG A 429 4.25 10.15 -10.68
C ARG A 429 3.05 9.27 -11.00
N THR A 430 1.84 9.78 -10.79
CA THR A 430 0.62 9.09 -11.21
C THR A 430 0.61 9.02 -12.74
N ALA A 431 0.39 7.82 -13.31
CA ALA A 431 0.49 7.54 -14.74
C ALA A 431 -0.43 8.38 -15.69
N GLY A 432 -1.16 9.37 -15.17
CA GLY A 432 -1.97 10.32 -15.94
C GLY A 432 -1.30 11.64 -16.30
N GLU A 433 -0.14 11.98 -15.73
CA GLU A 433 0.58 13.23 -16.05
C GLU A 433 1.67 13.07 -17.12
N ALA A 434 1.99 11.84 -17.52
CA ALA A 434 3.01 11.55 -18.52
C ALA A 434 2.61 11.92 -19.97
N SER A 435 1.42 12.49 -20.20
CA SER A 435 0.97 12.93 -21.53
C SER A 435 1.13 14.43 -21.79
N HIS A 436 1.67 15.19 -20.84
CA HIS A 436 1.96 16.61 -21.00
C HIS A 436 3.34 16.95 -20.42
N ALA A 437 4.39 16.46 -21.07
CA ALA A 437 5.73 17.04 -21.01
C ALA A 437 6.42 16.79 -22.35
#